data_AF-A0A7W5NTS2-F1
#
_entry.id   AF-A0A7W5NTS2-F1
#
_cell.length_a   1.000
_cell.length_b   1.000
_cell.length_c   1.000
_cell.angle_alpha   90.00
_cell.angle_beta   90.00
_cell.angle_gamma   90.00
#
_symmetry.space_group_name_H-M   'P 1'
#
loop_
_entity.id
_entity.type
_entity.pdbx_description
1 polymer ?
#
loop_
_entity_poly.entity_id
_entity_poly.type
_entity_poly.pdbx_seq_one_letter_code
_entity_poly.pdbx_strand_id
1 'polypeptide(L)' 'MSQTATAPANAEKRYTVHRADLPLSCPLPSMALWNSHPRVYLPIEDAPGGEVQCPYCGSHFVLAD' A
#
# COMPACT_ATOMS: atom_id res chain seq x y z
N MET A 1 -13.83 -16.35 18.32
CA MET A 1 -12.51 -16.83 17.86
C MET A 1 -12.30 -16.27 16.45
N SER A 2 -11.83 -15.03 16.36
CA SER A 2 -11.74 -14.28 15.09
C SER A 2 -10.38 -14.54 14.45
N GLN A 3 -10.34 -15.46 13.50
CA GLN A 3 -9.17 -15.67 12.66
C GLN A 3 -9.19 -14.62 11.55
N THR A 4 -8.67 -13.43 11.84
CA THR A 4 -8.24 -12.49 10.80
C THR A 4 -6.99 -13.12 10.19
N ALA A 5 -7.12 -13.72 9.00
CA ALA A 5 -6.01 -14.29 8.28
C ALA A 5 -5.02 -13.17 7.92
N THR A 6 -4.01 -12.97 8.75
CA THR A 6 -2.92 -12.04 8.49
C THR A 6 -2.05 -12.63 7.38
N ALA A 7 -2.34 -12.25 6.13
CA ALA A 7 -1.38 -12.47 5.06
C ALA A 7 -0.06 -11.79 5.45
N PRO A 8 1.11 -12.43 5.23
CA PRO A 8 2.37 -11.81 5.59
C PRO A 8 2.55 -10.53 4.77
N ALA A 9 2.96 -9.44 5.44
CA ALA A 9 3.50 -8.29 4.75
C ALA A 9 4.58 -8.81 3.79
N ASN A 10 4.47 -8.49 2.50
CA ASN A 10 5.38 -8.87 1.41
C ASN A 10 5.09 -10.18 0.64
N ALA A 11 3.96 -10.88 0.85
CA ALA A 11 3.54 -11.94 -0.10
C ALA A 11 3.16 -11.37 -1.47
N GLU A 12 2.57 -10.19 -1.48
CA GLU A 12 2.16 -9.48 -2.68
C GLU A 12 2.91 -8.15 -2.74
N LYS A 13 3.72 -7.97 -3.79
CA LYS A 13 4.40 -6.70 -4.08
C LYS A 13 3.49 -5.72 -4.83
N ARG A 14 2.24 -6.08 -5.12
CA ARG A 14 1.31 -5.27 -5.92
C ARG A 14 0.00 -5.09 -5.16
N TYR A 15 -0.37 -3.85 -4.87
CA TYR A 15 -1.59 -3.48 -4.16
C TYR A 15 -2.46 -2.65 -5.10
N THR A 16 -3.68 -3.10 -5.34
CA THR A 16 -4.67 -2.29 -6.04
C THR A 16 -5.35 -1.38 -5.03
N VAL A 17 -5.35 -0.08 -5.31
CA VAL A 17 -5.98 0.96 -4.49
C VAL A 17 -6.96 1.74 -5.35
N HIS A 18 -7.97 2.33 -4.72
CA HIS A 18 -8.96 3.16 -5.41
C HIS A 18 -8.80 4.62 -4.98
N ARG A 19 -9.44 5.55 -5.69
CA ARG A 19 -9.47 6.97 -5.26
C ARG A 19 -10.08 7.17 -3.87
N ALA A 20 -10.91 6.23 -3.41
CA ALA A 20 -11.46 6.23 -2.06
C ALA A 20 -10.41 5.96 -0.96
N ASP A 21 -9.27 5.36 -1.32
CA ASP A 21 -8.15 5.08 -0.42
C ASP A 21 -7.14 6.23 -0.35
N LEU A 22 -7.39 7.34 -1.09
CA LEU A 22 -6.56 8.53 -1.06
C LEU A 22 -6.81 9.35 0.23
N PRO A 23 -5.76 9.95 0.83
CA PRO A 23 -4.37 9.94 0.39
C PRO A 23 -3.66 8.60 0.65
N LEU A 24 -3.04 8.04 -0.39
CA LEU A 24 -2.36 6.76 -0.31
C LEU A 24 -1.18 6.86 0.66
N SER A 25 -1.21 6.03 1.71
CA SER A 25 -0.12 5.91 2.66
C SER A 25 0.42 4.48 2.71
N CYS A 26 1.75 4.36 2.66
CA CYS A 26 2.43 3.09 2.84
C CYS A 26 3.13 3.09 4.21
N PRO A 27 2.91 2.06 5.06
CA PRO A 27 2.00 0.92 4.89
C PRO A 27 0.50 1.27 5.08
N LEU A 28 -0.38 0.49 4.45
CA LEU A 28 -1.84 0.62 4.59
C LEU A 28 -2.28 0.41 6.05
N PRO A 29 -3.35 1.07 6.53
CA PRO A 29 -3.81 0.97 7.93
C PRO A 29 -4.23 -0.44 8.34
N SER A 30 -4.60 -1.30 7.38
CA SER A 30 -4.94 -2.71 7.56
C SER A 30 -3.74 -3.66 7.52
N MET A 31 -2.53 -3.18 7.17
CA MET A 31 -1.31 -3.99 7.23
C MET A 31 -0.65 -3.88 8.61
N ALA A 32 -0.37 -5.03 9.22
CA ALA A 32 0.34 -5.11 10.50
C ALA A 32 1.74 -4.51 10.38
N LEU A 33 1.95 -3.37 11.04
CA LEU A 33 3.21 -2.63 11.17
C LEU A 33 4.24 -3.47 11.94
N TRP A 34 4.88 -4.44 11.30
CA TRP A 34 6.13 -4.98 11.83
C TRP A 34 7.31 -4.29 11.15
N ASN A 35 7.80 -3.20 11.78
CA ASN A 35 9.15 -2.64 11.64
C ASN A 35 9.78 -2.48 10.22
N SER A 36 9.02 -2.26 9.14
CA SER A 36 9.66 -2.07 7.81
C SER A 36 10.07 -0.62 7.48
N HIS A 37 9.22 0.38 7.71
CA HIS A 37 9.57 1.81 7.56
C HIS A 37 8.48 2.74 8.14
N PRO A 38 8.78 4.04 8.37
CA PRO A 38 7.78 5.04 8.78
C PRO A 38 6.68 5.24 7.72
N ARG A 39 5.47 5.64 8.15
CA ARG A 39 4.37 5.97 7.24
C ARG A 39 4.80 7.10 6.28
N VAL A 40 4.68 6.86 4.99
CA VAL A 40 4.92 7.86 3.94
C VAL A 40 3.70 7.98 3.03
N TYR A 41 3.44 9.18 2.53
CA TYR A 41 2.39 9.45 1.56
C TYR A 41 2.96 9.34 0.15
N LEU A 42 2.29 8.56 -0.70
CA LEU A 42 2.69 8.34 -2.09
C LEU A 42 1.72 9.09 -3.01
N PRO A 43 2.20 9.97 -3.89
CA PRO A 43 1.35 10.75 -4.80
C PRO A 43 0.91 9.91 -6.01
N ILE A 44 0.10 8.86 -5.77
CA ILE A 44 -0.41 7.99 -6.86
C ILE A 44 -1.43 8.71 -7.75
N GLU A 45 -2.11 9.73 -7.21
CA GLU A 45 -3.10 10.54 -7.93
C GLU A 45 -2.47 11.46 -8.99
N ASP A 46 -1.22 11.84 -8.80
CA ASP A 46 -0.43 12.67 -9.73
C ASP A 46 0.42 11.82 -10.68
N ALA A 47 0.52 10.51 -10.42
CA ALA A 47 1.36 9.60 -11.18
C ALA A 47 0.74 9.30 -12.57
N PRO A 48 1.51 9.45 -13.67
CA PRO A 48 1.03 9.12 -15.00
C PRO A 48 0.79 7.61 -15.10
N GLY A 49 -0.47 7.22 -15.30
CA GLY A 49 -0.89 5.81 -15.33
C GLY A 49 -1.39 5.25 -13.99
N GLY A 50 -1.44 6.08 -12.94
CA GLY A 50 -2.02 5.69 -11.65
C GLY A 50 -1.21 4.60 -10.94
N GLU A 51 0.07 4.44 -11.23
CA GLU A 51 0.91 3.45 -10.56
C GLU A 51 2.10 4.12 -9.86
N VAL A 52 2.39 3.68 -8.63
CA VAL A 52 3.51 4.21 -7.85
C VAL A 52 4.19 3.11 -7.07
N GLN A 53 5.52 3.13 -7.01
CA GLN A 53 6.29 2.22 -6.18
C GLN A 53 6.77 2.92 -4.92
N CYS A 54 6.58 2.28 -3.77
CA CYS A 54 7.13 2.77 -2.50
C CYS A 54 8.65 2.62 -2.50
N PRO A 55 9.43 3.70 -2.29
CA PRO A 55 10.88 3.65 -2.30
C PRO A 55 11.48 2.92 -1.07
N TYR A 56 10.67 2.65 -0.04
CA TYR A 56 11.13 2.01 1.19
C TYR A 56 10.91 0.50 1.19
N CYS A 57 9.68 0.06 0.94
CA CYS A 57 9.33 -1.37 0.96
C CYS A 57 9.28 -2.01 -0.44
N GLY A 58 9.38 -1.22 -1.52
CA GLY A 58 9.27 -1.72 -2.90
C GLY A 58 7.86 -2.19 -3.29
N SER A 59 6.84 -1.88 -2.47
CA SER A 59 5.44 -2.18 -2.79
C SER A 59 4.96 -1.34 -3.96
N HIS A 60 4.35 -1.98 -4.94
CA HIS A 60 3.78 -1.37 -6.13
C HIS A 60 2.30 -1.13 -5.91
N PHE A 61 1.88 0.12 -5.89
CA PHE A 61 0.49 0.50 -5.77
C PHE A 61 -0.05 0.84 -7.15
N VAL A 62 -1.23 0.33 -7.49
CA VAL A 62 -1.90 0.60 -8.75
C VAL A 62 -3.29 1.13 -8.44
N LEU A 63 -3.57 2.33 -8.91
CA LEU A 63 -4.84 3.00 -8.85
C LEU A 63 -5.76 2.33 -9.88
N ALA A 64 -6.62 1.43 -9.40
CA ALA A 64 -7.77 1.01 -10.18
C ALA A 64 -8.87 2.04 -9.92
N ASP A 65 -9.12 2.90 -10.89
CA ASP A 65 -10.27 3.80 -10.92
C ASP A 65 -11.33 3.21 -11.86
#